data_AF-A0A7D6EXD0-F1
#
_entry.id   AF-A0A7D6EXD0-F1
#
_cell.length_a   1.000
_cell.length_b   1.000
_cell.length_c   1.000
_cell.angle_alpha   90.00
_cell.angle_beta   90.00
_cell.angle_gamma   90.00
#
_symmetry.space_group_name_H-M   'P 1'
#
loop_
_entity.id
_entity.type
_entity.pdbx_description
1 polymer ?
#
loop_
_entity_poly.entity_id
_entity_poly.type
_entity_poly.pdbx_seq_one_letter_code
_entity_poly.pdbx_strand_id
1 'polypeptide(L)' 'GDDLRTFYTLVMVDPDAPTPSNPHLREYLHWLVTDIPATTGTNFGNEVVSYESPRPSMGIHRYIFVLFQQMSRRAIS' A
#
# COMPACT_ATOMS: atom_id res chain seq x y z
N GLY A 1 -18.75 -16.32 -10.31
CA GLY A 1 -19.26 -16.27 -8.92
C GLY A 1 -18.16 -16.25 -7.87
N ASP A 2 -16.92 -15.86 -8.21
CA ASP A 2 -15.77 -15.83 -7.27
C ASP A 2 -15.41 -14.43 -6.77
N ASP A 3 -16.06 -13.40 -7.29
CA ASP A 3 -15.70 -12.00 -7.04
C ASP A 3 -15.86 -11.62 -5.54
N LEU A 4 -16.89 -12.14 -4.88
CA LEU A 4 -17.19 -11.84 -3.47
C LEU A 4 -16.26 -12.53 -2.44
N ARG A 5 -15.38 -13.43 -2.89
CA ARG A 5 -14.37 -14.08 -2.03
C ARG A 5 -12.96 -13.58 -2.29
N THR A 6 -12.80 -12.72 -3.28
CA THR A 6 -11.50 -12.19 -3.66
C THR A 6 -11.25 -10.91 -2.88
N PHE A 7 -10.11 -10.88 -2.19
CA PHE A 7 -9.66 -9.72 -1.42
C PHE A 7 -8.33 -9.22 -1.98
N TYR A 8 -8.08 -7.93 -1.83
CA TYR A 8 -6.84 -7.31 -2.25
C TYR A 8 -6.16 -6.58 -1.11
N THR A 9 -4.84 -6.53 -1.17
CA THR A 9 -4.01 -5.67 -0.34
C THR A 9 -3.41 -4.57 -1.21
N LEU A 10 -3.61 -3.32 -0.82
CA LEU A 10 -2.96 -2.15 -1.39
C LEU A 10 -1.74 -1.78 -0.54
N VAL A 11 -0.60 -1.58 -1.20
CA VAL A 11 0.63 -1.08 -0.62
C VAL A 11 1.04 0.19 -1.37
N MET A 12 1.36 1.26 -0.64
CA MET A 12 1.98 2.47 -1.19
C MET A 12 3.38 2.63 -0.58
N VAL A 13 4.40 2.66 -1.43
CA VAL A 13 5.80 2.82 -1.00
C VAL A 13 6.54 3.92 -1.77
N ASP A 14 7.52 4.51 -1.10
CA ASP A 14 8.55 5.38 -1.67
C ASP A 14 9.92 4.66 -1.65
N PRO A 15 10.41 4.17 -2.81
CA PRO A 15 11.72 3.52 -2.91
C PRO A 15 12.89 4.53 -2.95
N ASP A 16 12.59 5.83 -3.00
CA ASP A 16 13.56 6.91 -3.15
C ASP A 16 13.77 7.67 -1.82
N ALA A 17 13.25 7.19 -0.69
CA ALA A 17 13.39 7.85 0.60
C ALA A 17 14.82 7.73 1.21
N PRO A 18 15.38 8.82 1.81
CA PRO A 18 14.83 10.17 1.88
C PRO A 18 15.14 11.03 0.65
N THR A 19 16.09 10.60 -0.20
CA THR A 19 16.37 11.21 -1.51
C THR A 19 16.70 10.14 -2.56
N PRO A 20 16.38 10.37 -3.84
CA PRO A 20 16.62 9.37 -4.90
C PRO A 20 18.10 9.02 -5.10
N SER A 21 19.00 9.97 -4.79
CA SER A 21 20.45 9.79 -4.93
C SER A 21 21.09 9.05 -3.75
N ASN A 22 20.46 9.05 -2.58
CA ASN A 22 20.92 8.30 -1.40
C ASN A 22 19.72 7.66 -0.65
N PRO A 23 19.06 6.65 -1.24
CA PRO A 23 17.79 6.13 -0.77
C PRO A 23 17.99 5.09 0.36
N HIS A 24 18.62 5.48 1.46
CA HIS A 24 18.96 4.57 2.57
C HIS A 24 17.78 4.22 3.48
N LEU A 25 16.63 4.90 3.35
CA LEU A 25 15.37 4.57 4.04
C LEU A 25 14.40 3.79 3.14
N ARG A 26 14.83 3.36 1.96
CA ARG A 26 13.99 2.57 1.05
C ARG A 26 13.67 1.19 1.65
N GLU A 27 12.46 0.65 1.47
CA GLU A 27 11.25 1.28 0.93
C GLU A 27 10.46 1.91 2.08
N TYR A 28 10.10 3.19 1.96
CA TYR A 28 9.30 3.86 2.98
C TYR A 28 7.81 3.56 2.75
N LEU A 29 7.15 2.94 3.73
CA LEU A 29 5.74 2.56 3.65
C LEU A 29 4.83 3.75 3.97
N HIS A 30 4.13 4.25 2.96
CA HIS A 30 3.19 5.37 3.09
C HIS A 30 1.76 4.94 3.41
N TRP A 31 1.33 3.77 2.95
CA TRP A 31 -0.05 3.31 3.13
C TRP A 31 -0.14 1.79 3.01
N LEU A 32 -0.87 1.16 3.92
CA LEU A 32 -1.17 -0.28 3.85
C LEU A 32 -2.65 -0.51 4.18
N VAL A 33 -3.39 -1.00 3.19
CA VAL A 33 -4.79 -1.40 3.35
C VAL A 33 -4.93 -2.84 2.91
N THR A 34 -5.43 -3.68 3.81
CA THR A 34 -5.67 -5.11 3.58
C THR A 34 -7.15 -5.41 3.42
N ASP A 35 -7.51 -6.64 3.04
CA ASP A 35 -8.88 -7.12 3.03
C ASP A 35 -9.85 -6.26 2.21
N ILE A 36 -9.37 -5.60 1.14
CA ILE A 36 -10.22 -4.81 0.23
C ILE A 36 -11.06 -5.79 -0.60
N PRO A 37 -12.40 -5.80 -0.47
CA PRO A 37 -13.24 -6.66 -1.30
C PRO A 37 -13.07 -6.31 -2.78
N ALA A 38 -13.02 -7.33 -3.66
CA ALA A 38 -12.98 -7.11 -5.10
C ALA A 38 -14.11 -6.19 -5.57
N THR A 39 -13.87 -5.41 -6.62
CA THR A 39 -14.78 -4.39 -7.17
C THR A 39 -15.13 -3.22 -6.25
N THR A 40 -14.55 -3.16 -5.04
CA THR A 40 -14.70 -2.03 -4.11
C THR A 40 -13.41 -1.20 -4.03
N GLY A 41 -13.24 -0.42 -2.96
CA GLY A 41 -12.07 0.43 -2.73
C GLY A 41 -11.59 0.38 -1.29
N THR A 42 -10.52 1.11 -1.00
CA THR A 42 -9.81 1.12 0.29
C THR A 42 -10.71 1.45 1.49
N ASN A 43 -11.78 2.23 1.29
CA ASN A 43 -12.78 2.55 2.33
C ASN A 43 -13.51 1.31 2.88
N PHE A 44 -13.47 0.18 2.18
CA PHE A 44 -14.07 -1.09 2.58
C PHE A 44 -13.04 -2.11 3.07
N GLY A 45 -11.75 -1.77 3.02
CA GLY A 45 -10.67 -2.60 3.54
C GLY A 45 -10.36 -2.30 5.00
N ASN A 46 -9.34 -2.99 5.51
CA ASN A 46 -8.74 -2.76 6.82
C ASN A 46 -7.46 -1.95 6.68
N GLU A 47 -7.49 -0.68 7.09
CA GLU A 47 -6.32 0.20 7.11
C GLU A 47 -5.37 -0.20 8.25
N VAL A 48 -4.24 -0.81 7.90
CA VAL A 48 -3.23 -1.31 8.85
C VAL A 48 -2.18 -0.24 9.13
N VAL A 49 -1.80 0.52 8.10
CA VAL A 49 -0.96 1.71 8.22
C VAL A 49 -1.71 2.84 7.55
N SER A 50 -2.05 3.88 8.31
CA SER A 50 -2.78 5.03 7.79
C SER A 50 -2.00 5.79 6.73
N TYR A 51 -2.73 6.36 5.78
CA TYR A 51 -2.13 7.13 4.69
C TYR A 51 -1.29 8.30 5.21
N GLU A 52 0.00 8.26 4.94
CA GLU A 52 0.91 9.39 5.13
C GLU A 52 1.14 10.09 3.79
N SER A 53 0.77 11.37 3.70
CA SER A 53 0.91 12.11 2.44
C SER A 53 2.38 12.28 2.02
N PRO A 54 2.70 12.09 0.73
CA PRO A 54 4.01 12.40 0.15
C PRO A 54 4.55 13.77 0.56
N ARG A 55 5.72 13.78 1.22
CA ARG A 55 6.43 15.00 1.62
C ARG A 55 7.92 14.86 1.30
N PRO A 56 8.30 14.79 0.01
CA PRO A 56 9.68 14.58 -0.38
C PRO A 56 10.54 15.75 0.11
N SER A 57 11.68 15.43 0.72
CA SER A 57 12.59 16.45 1.24
C SER A 57 13.47 17.05 0.14
N MET A 58 13.90 16.23 -0.83
CA MET A 58 14.77 16.64 -1.92
C MET A 58 14.72 15.66 -3.10
N GLY A 59 14.64 16.20 -4.32
CA GLY A 59 14.59 15.42 -5.56
C GLY A 59 13.18 14.98 -5.94
N ILE A 60 13.07 14.21 -7.03
CA ILE A 60 11.80 13.68 -7.54
C ILE A 60 11.67 12.25 -7.05
N HIS A 61 10.67 11.99 -6.21
CA HIS A 61 10.38 10.67 -5.65
C HIS A 61 9.29 9.95 -6.43
N ARG A 62 9.43 8.63 -6.55
CA ARG A 62 8.39 7.75 -7.08
C ARG A 62 7.52 7.29 -5.92
N TYR A 63 6.21 7.38 -6.08
CA TYR A 63 5.25 6.81 -5.14
C TYR A 63 4.52 5.67 -5.83
N ILE A 64 4.81 4.45 -5.40
CA ILE A 64 4.38 3.24 -6.10
C ILE A 64 3.20 2.66 -5.35
N PHE A 65 2.08 2.49 -6.06
CA PHE A 65 0.94 1.72 -5.59
C PHE A 65 1.03 0.32 -6.18
N VAL A 66 0.98 -0.69 -5.32
CA VAL A 66 0.94 -2.10 -5.71
C VAL A 66 -0.31 -2.75 -5.12
N LEU A 67 -1.05 -3.48 -5.95
CA LEU A 67 -2.24 -4.23 -5.53
C LEU A 67 -1.94 -5.73 -5.64
N PHE A 68 -2.09 -6.46 -4.54
CA PHE A 68 -1.91 -7.90 -4.47
C PHE A 68 -3.25 -8.59 -4.22
N GLN A 69 -3.58 -9.61 -5.01
CA GLN A 69 -4.71 -10.49 -4.70
C GLN A 69 -4.33 -11.42 -3.52
N GLN A 70 -5.17 -11.46 -2.50
CA GLN A 70 -4.99 -12.33 -1.34
C GLN A 70 -5.43 -13.77 -1.64
N MET A 71 -4.63 -14.74 -1.22
CA MET A 71 -4.95 -16.17 -1.34
C MET A 71 -6.14 -16.59 -0.46
N SER A 72 -6.34 -15.88 0.66
CA SER A 72 -7.50 -16.00 1.54
C SER A 72 -7.60 -14.75 2.40
N ARG A 73 -8.80 -14.45 2.94
CA ARG A 73 -8.94 -13.42 3.96
C ARG A 73 -8.21 -13.87 5.23
N ARG A 74 -7.12 -13.20 5.60
CA ARG A 74 -6.42 -13.48 6.85
C ARG A 74 -6.83 -12.42 7.87
N ALA A 75 -7.64 -12.82 8.85
CA ALA A 75 -7.73 -12.10 10.10
C ALA A 75 -6.35 -12.16 10.77
N ILE A 76 -5.65 -11.04 10.83
CA ILE A 76 -4.50 -10.92 11.72
C ILE A 76 -5.11 -10.92 13.13
N SER A 77 -4.82 -11.98 13.91
CA SER A 77 -5.19 -12.09 15.33
C SER A 77 -4.30 -11.24 16.20
#